data_AF-A0A193QEZ3-F1
#
_entry.id   AF-A0A193QEZ3-F1
#
_cell.length_a   1.000
_cell.length_b   1.000
_cell.length_c   1.000
_cell.angle_alpha   90.00
_cell.angle_beta   90.00
_cell.angle_gamma   90.00
#
_symmetry.space_group_name_H-M   'P 1'
#
loop_
_entity.id
_entity.type
_entity.pdbx_description
1 polymer ?
#
loop_
_entity_poly.entity_id
_entity_poly.type
_entity_poly.pdbx_seq_one_letter_code
_entity_poly.pdbx_strand_id
1 'polypeptide(L)'
;MIDTNKQFISDLPEGPEKSLVFIDNPEDADFSAFLTAVQNRETVQFYIELPNKRTATMILALSGWEMNEISAPANEAIQITVKGKQNTLTWGTKTTPPSSGGGGKGTGGAGDGV
;
A
#
# COMPACT_ATOMS: atom_id res chain seq x y z
N MET A 1 33.58 21.19 -29.15
CA MET A 1 32.17 20.73 -29.14
C MET A 1 32.09 19.66 -28.07
N ILE A 2 31.48 19.96 -26.92
CA ILE A 2 31.18 18.96 -25.89
C ILE A 2 29.95 18.23 -26.40
N ASP A 3 30.12 16.97 -26.76
CA ASP A 3 29.03 16.05 -27.01
C ASP A 3 28.40 15.75 -25.63
N THR A 4 27.32 16.45 -25.28
CA THR A 4 26.50 16.10 -24.14
C THR A 4 25.69 14.87 -24.52
N ASN A 5 26.37 13.74 -24.60
CA ASN A 5 25.74 12.44 -24.67
C ASN A 5 24.86 12.34 -23.43
N LYS A 6 23.54 12.47 -23.63
CA LYS A 6 22.54 12.07 -22.62
C LYS A 6 22.82 10.60 -22.38
N GLN A 7 23.59 10.33 -21.34
CA GLN A 7 23.68 9.01 -20.73
C GLN A 7 22.27 8.71 -20.25
N PHE A 8 21.48 8.08 -21.12
CA PHE A 8 20.25 7.43 -20.72
C PHE A 8 20.68 6.50 -19.59
N ILE A 9 20.19 6.77 -18.39
CA ILE A 9 20.31 5.85 -17.27
C ILE A 9 19.37 4.68 -17.62
N SER A 10 19.79 3.87 -18.58
CA SER A 10 19.12 2.66 -19.03
C SER A 10 19.45 1.54 -18.05
N ASP A 11 19.02 1.67 -16.80
CA ASP A 11 18.98 0.53 -15.87
C ASP A 11 18.15 0.84 -14.61
N LEU A 12 17.00 1.50 -14.76
CA LEU A 12 15.95 1.35 -13.76
C LEU A 12 14.90 0.47 -14.40
N PRO A 13 14.65 -0.76 -13.91
CA PRO A 13 13.53 -1.53 -14.38
C PRO A 13 12.30 -0.66 -14.13
N GLU A 14 11.68 -0.17 -15.22
CA GLU A 14 10.40 0.50 -15.10
C GLU A 14 9.48 -0.48 -14.39
N GLY A 15 9.09 -0.10 -13.17
CA GLY A 15 8.28 -0.94 -12.32
C GLY A 15 7.05 -1.43 -13.06
N PRO A 16 6.61 -2.69 -12.85
CA PRO A 16 5.47 -3.22 -13.57
C PRO A 16 4.26 -2.31 -13.37
N GLU A 17 3.50 -2.11 -14.45
CA GLU A 17 2.22 -1.41 -14.36
C GLU A 17 1.27 -2.21 -13.46
N LYS A 18 0.58 -1.49 -12.59
CA LYS A 18 -0.40 -2.02 -11.66
C LYS A 18 -1.72 -1.31 -11.85
N SER A 19 -2.77 -2.12 -11.80
CA SER A 19 -4.16 -1.68 -11.74
C SER A 19 -4.72 -2.15 -10.41
N LEU A 20 -5.20 -1.22 -9.60
CA LEU A 20 -5.86 -1.48 -8.33
C LEU A 20 -7.34 -1.16 -8.50
N VAL A 21 -8.21 -2.12 -8.20
CA VAL A 21 -9.65 -1.95 -8.28
C VAL A 21 -10.20 -1.69 -6.88
N PHE A 22 -10.92 -0.59 -6.75
CA PHE A 22 -11.56 -0.17 -5.52
C PHE A 22 -13.06 -0.10 -5.72
N ILE A 23 -13.80 -0.29 -4.64
CA ILE A 23 -15.21 0.07 -4.59
C ILE A 23 -15.29 1.56 -4.26
N ASP A 24 -16.06 2.31 -5.03
CA ASP A 24 -16.34 3.71 -4.74
C ASP A 24 -17.07 3.82 -3.40
N ASN A 25 -16.46 4.55 -2.47
CA ASN A 25 -17.05 4.85 -1.18
C ASN A 25 -16.81 6.33 -0.85
N PRO A 26 -17.80 7.21 -1.09
CA PRO A 26 -17.65 8.64 -0.85
C PRO A 26 -17.55 9.00 0.64
N GLU A 27 -17.91 8.08 1.55
CA GLU A 27 -17.79 8.30 3.00
C GLU A 27 -16.36 8.03 3.51
N ASP A 28 -15.48 7.47 2.67
CA ASP A 28 -14.08 7.21 3.00
C ASP A 28 -13.20 8.41 2.61
N ALA A 29 -12.76 9.14 3.63
CA ALA A 29 -11.89 10.31 3.47
C ALA A 29 -10.50 9.93 2.96
N ASP A 30 -9.97 8.76 3.32
CA ASP A 30 -8.67 8.28 2.87
C ASP A 30 -8.73 7.90 1.38
N PHE A 31 -9.84 7.28 0.95
CA PHE A 31 -10.07 6.99 -0.46
C PHE A 31 -10.21 8.27 -1.29
N SER A 32 -10.93 9.28 -0.79
CA SER A 32 -11.05 10.58 -1.45
C SER A 32 -9.69 11.30 -1.58
N ALA A 33 -8.86 11.24 -0.54
CA ALA A 33 -7.50 11.76 -0.56
C ALA A 33 -6.62 11.00 -1.56
N PHE A 34 -6.76 9.68 -1.61
CA PHE A 34 -6.06 8.84 -2.58
C PHE A 34 -6.46 9.19 -4.02
N LEU A 35 -7.75 9.32 -4.35
CA LEU A 35 -8.19 9.74 -5.68
C LEU A 35 -7.65 11.11 -6.08
N THR A 36 -7.56 12.04 -5.11
CA THR A 36 -6.94 13.37 -5.33
C THR A 36 -5.44 13.23 -5.66
N ALA A 37 -4.72 12.38 -4.92
CA ALA A 37 -3.31 12.07 -5.20
C ALA A 37 -3.14 11.44 -6.59
N VAL A 38 -4.08 10.59 -7.03
CA VAL A 38 -4.10 10.03 -8.39
C VAL A 38 -4.28 11.12 -9.44
N GLN A 39 -5.22 12.05 -9.24
CA GLN A 39 -5.43 13.18 -10.16
C GLN A 39 -4.17 14.05 -10.28
N ASN A 40 -3.47 14.27 -9.17
CA ASN A 40 -2.20 15.00 -9.12
C ASN A 40 -0.99 14.20 -9.63
N ARG A 41 -1.19 12.92 -10.01
CA ARG A 41 -0.13 12.00 -10.45
C ARG A 41 1.00 11.87 -9.44
N GLU A 42 0.65 11.86 -8.15
CA GLU A 42 1.61 11.78 -7.08
C GLU A 42 2.21 10.37 -6.94
N THR A 43 3.34 10.31 -6.25
CA THR A 43 3.92 9.05 -5.82
C THR A 43 3.52 8.79 -4.38
N VAL A 44 2.83 7.68 -4.13
CA VAL A 44 2.29 7.34 -2.81
C VAL A 44 2.83 5.99 -2.34
N GLN A 45 2.92 5.84 -1.02
CA GLN A 45 3.17 4.54 -0.40
C GLN A 45 1.83 3.86 -0.11
N PHE A 46 1.63 2.69 -0.67
CA PHE A 46 0.43 1.89 -0.55
C PHE A 46 0.69 0.67 0.32
N TYR A 47 -0.11 0.52 1.38
CA TYR A 47 -0.01 -0.57 2.34
C TYR A 47 -1.25 -1.46 2.23
N ILE A 48 -1.05 -2.77 2.07
CA ILE A 48 -2.12 -3.76 1.95
C ILE A 48 -1.96 -4.80 3.05
N GLU A 49 -3.02 -5.02 3.82
CA GLU A 49 -3.14 -6.18 4.69
C GLU A 49 -3.97 -7.25 3.99
N LEU A 50 -3.37 -8.41 3.74
CA LEU A 50 -4.05 -9.54 3.13
C LEU A 50 -4.73 -10.40 4.21
N PRO A 51 -5.84 -11.08 3.88
CA PRO A 51 -6.59 -11.90 4.84
C PRO A 51 -5.77 -13.07 5.41
N ASN A 52 -4.71 -13.48 4.73
CA ASN A 52 -3.77 -14.50 5.18
C ASN A 52 -2.69 -13.97 6.15
N LYS A 53 -2.88 -12.78 6.75
CA LYS A 53 -1.92 -12.09 7.64
C LYS A 53 -0.63 -11.64 6.96
N ARG A 54 -0.51 -11.73 5.63
CA ARG A 54 0.59 -11.08 4.91
C ARG A 54 0.31 -9.60 4.79
N THR A 55 1.39 -8.83 4.77
CA THR A 55 1.34 -7.40 4.49
C THR A 55 2.17 -7.13 3.25
N ALA A 56 1.77 -6.14 2.47
CA ALA A 56 2.52 -5.66 1.31
C ALA A 56 2.62 -4.14 1.41
N THR A 57 3.83 -3.61 1.35
CA THR A 57 4.07 -2.17 1.22
C THR A 57 4.68 -1.93 -0.15
N MET A 58 4.11 -1.01 -0.92
CA MET A 58 4.60 -0.68 -2.26
C MET A 58 4.60 0.82 -2.48
N ILE A 59 5.59 1.32 -3.23
CA ILE A 59 5.57 2.70 -3.73
C ILE A 59 4.98 2.69 -5.13
N LEU A 60 3.92 3.47 -5.34
CA LEU A 60 3.21 3.60 -6.61
C LEU A 60 3.33 5.01 -7.14
N ALA A 61 3.85 5.16 -8.36
CA ALA A 61 3.72 6.38 -9.14
C ALA A 61 2.39 6.35 -9.89
N LEU A 62 1.44 7.19 -9.49
CA LEU A 62 0.06 7.16 -9.99
C LEU A 62 -0.01 7.76 -11.40
N SER A 63 -0.71 7.09 -12.31
CA SER A 63 -0.82 7.48 -13.72
C SER A 63 -2.24 7.88 -14.15
N GLY A 64 -3.23 7.68 -13.29
CA GLY A 64 -4.62 8.06 -13.51
C GLY A 64 -5.59 7.03 -12.96
N TRP A 65 -6.88 7.29 -13.12
CA TRP A 65 -7.94 6.37 -12.76
C TRP A 65 -9.03 6.35 -13.83
N GLU A 66 -9.76 5.26 -13.89
CA GLU A 66 -10.98 5.11 -14.69
C GLU A 66 -12.11 4.59 -13.81
N MET A 67 -13.31 5.13 -14.05
CA MET A 67 -14.52 4.55 -13.52
C MET A 67 -14.86 3.35 -14.41
N ASN A 68 -14.97 2.16 -13.84
CA ASN A 68 -15.35 0.98 -14.59
C ASN A 68 -16.80 1.13 -15.09
N GLU A 69 -17.10 0.58 -16.27
CA GLU A 69 -18.47 0.57 -16.79
C GLU A 69 -19.42 -0.10 -15.79
N ILE A 70 -20.54 0.57 -15.49
CA ILE A 70 -21.61 0.03 -14.64
C ILE A 70 -22.41 -0.97 -15.50
N SER A 71 -21.87 -2.15 -15.71
CA SER A 71 -22.55 -3.23 -16.43
C SER A 71 -23.49 -4.02 -15.51
N ALA A 72 -24.58 -3.36 -15.07
CA ALA A 72 -25.85 -3.90 -14.52
C ALA A 72 -25.86 -4.52 -13.10
N PRO A 73 -27.02 -4.61 -12.39
CA PRO A 73 -28.20 -3.72 -12.30
C PRO A 73 -27.97 -2.63 -11.22
N ALA A 74 -28.94 -1.76 -10.96
CA ALA A 74 -28.86 -0.55 -10.10
C ALA A 74 -28.41 -0.73 -8.61
N ASN A 75 -27.94 -1.93 -8.22
CA ASN A 75 -27.51 -2.29 -6.86
C ASN A 75 -26.03 -2.67 -6.76
N GLU A 76 -25.25 -2.67 -7.84
CA GLU A 76 -23.81 -2.92 -7.75
C GLU A 76 -23.05 -1.64 -7.39
N ALA A 77 -22.11 -1.77 -6.45
CA ALA A 77 -21.24 -0.67 -6.05
C ALA A 77 -20.29 -0.30 -7.21
N ILE A 78 -20.15 1.00 -7.46
CA ILE A 78 -19.29 1.51 -8.53
C ILE A 78 -17.85 1.04 -8.28
N GLN A 79 -17.17 0.61 -9.34
CA GLN A 79 -15.77 0.22 -9.27
C GLN A 79 -14.89 1.29 -9.91
N ILE A 80 -13.79 1.62 -9.24
CA ILE A 80 -12.78 2.55 -9.73
C ILE A 80 -11.47 1.79 -9.88
N THR A 81 -10.90 1.82 -11.09
CA THR A 81 -9.57 1.27 -11.36
C THR A 81 -8.54 2.39 -11.33
N VAL A 82 -7.63 2.34 -10.36
CA VAL A 82 -6.47 3.23 -10.27
C VAL A 82 -5.26 2.57 -10.91
N LYS A 83 -4.59 3.29 -11.81
CA LYS A 83 -3.39 2.84 -12.50
C LYS A 83 -2.14 3.52 -11.94
N GLY A 84 -1.06 2.76 -11.86
CA GLY A 84 0.24 3.30 -11.48
C GLY A 84 1.40 2.35 -11.77
N LYS A 85 2.62 2.86 -11.68
CA LYS A 85 3.85 2.06 -11.79
C LYS A 85 4.37 1.70 -10.40
N GLN A 86 4.66 0.42 -10.19
CA GLN A 86 5.15 -0.09 -8.91
C GLN A 86 6.67 0.00 -8.82
N ASN A 87 7.18 0.98 -8.07
CA ASN A 87 8.63 1.15 -7.88
C ASN A 87 9.22 0.14 -6.89
N THR A 88 8.50 -0.18 -5.81
CA THR A 88 8.99 -1.09 -4.77
C THR A 88 7.88 -2.01 -4.30
N LEU A 89 8.24 -3.18 -3.78
CA LEU A 89 7.33 -4.10 -3.11
C LEU A 89 8.06 -4.80 -1.97
N THR A 90 7.60 -4.56 -0.75
CA THR A 90 8.09 -5.19 0.46
C THR A 90 6.98 -6.05 1.05
N TRP A 91 7.22 -7.35 1.11
CA TRP A 91 6.34 -8.29 1.79
C TRP A 91 6.67 -8.35 3.28
N GLY A 92 5.64 -8.47 4.10
CA GLY A 92 5.75 -8.72 5.51
C GLY A 92 4.68 -9.69 5.99
N THR A 93 4.70 -9.93 7.29
CA THR A 93 3.64 -10.64 8.01
C THR A 93 3.20 -9.78 9.17
N LYS A 94 1.88 -9.63 9.34
CA LYS A 94 1.32 -9.00 10.52
C LYS A 94 1.57 -9.95 11.69
N THR A 95 2.69 -9.74 12.36
CA THR A 95 2.92 -10.35 13.67
C THR A 95 2.01 -9.58 14.61
N THR A 96 0.90 -10.19 15.04
CA THR A 96 0.18 -9.67 16.21
C THR A 96 1.23 -9.58 17.30
N PRO A 97 1.57 -8.39 17.84
CA PRO A 97 2.45 -8.35 19.01
C PRO A 97 1.81 -9.28 20.05
N PRO A 98 2.59 -10.14 20.74
CA PRO A 98 2.02 -10.94 21.80
C PRO A 98 1.32 -9.96 22.73
N SER A 99 0.02 -10.17 22.93
CA SER A 99 -0.80 -9.35 23.82
C SER A 99 0.00 -9.13 25.10
N SER A 100 0.41 -7.89 25.34
CA SER A 100 1.02 -7.50 26.60
C SER A 100 -0.08 -7.58 27.66
N GLY A 101 -0.32 -8.80 28.12
CA GLY A 101 -1.12 -9.10 29.30
C GLY A 101 -0.34 -8.58 30.49
N GLY A 102 -0.55 -7.31 30.81
CA GLY A 102 -0.19 -6.73 32.09
C GLY A 102 -0.86 -7.53 33.20
N GLY A 103 -0.07 -8.37 33.87
CA GLY A 103 -0.42 -9.06 35.10
C GLY A 103 0.73 -8.89 36.09
N GLY A 104 0.87 -7.69 36.64
CA GLY A 104 1.81 -7.46 37.74
C GLY A 104 1.37 -8.19 39.00
N LYS A 105 2.30 -8.90 39.65
CA LYS A 105 2.49 -8.86 41.10
C LYS A 105 3.85 -9.46 41.48
N GLY A 106 4.71 -8.62 42.06
CA GLY A 106 5.93 -9.06 42.71
C GLY A 106 5.65 -9.79 44.03
N THR A 107 6.64 -10.60 44.43
CA THR A 107 7.07 -11.07 45.77
C THR A 107 7.90 -12.32 45.45
N GLY A 108 9.23 -12.31 45.46
CA GLY A 108 10.09 -12.17 46.63
C GLY A 108 10.71 -13.54 46.94
N GLY A 109 12.03 -13.67 46.95
CA GLY A 109 12.71 -14.91 47.32
C GLY A 109 14.17 -14.96 46.89
N ALA A 110 15.05 -14.53 47.78
CA ALA A 110 16.51 -14.56 47.66
C ALA A 110 17.12 -15.94 47.97
N GLY A 111 18.38 -16.15 47.58
CA GLY A 111 19.30 -17.19 48.08
C GLY A 111 19.79 -18.10 46.95
N ASP A 112 20.98 -17.88 46.36
CA ASP A 112 22.34 -18.19 46.85
C ASP A 112 22.73 -19.66 46.64
N GLY A 113 24.00 -19.88 46.32
CA GLY A 113 24.51 -21.05 45.62
C GLY A 113 24.68 -22.31 46.47
N VAL A 114 24.71 -23.46 45.80
CA VAL A 114 25.88 -24.33 45.63
C VAL A 114 25.56 -25.41 44.60
#